data_AF-A0A7W0TDX7-F1
#
_entry.id   AF-A0A7W0TDX7-F1
#
_cell.length_a   1.000
_cell.length_b   1.000
_cell.length_c   1.000
_cell.angle_alpha   90.00
_cell.angle_beta   90.00
_cell.angle_gamma   90.00
#
_symmetry.space_group_name_H-M   'P 1'
#
loop_
_entity.id
_entity.type
_entity.pdbx_description
1 polymer ?
#
loop_
_entity_poly.entity_id
_entity_poly.type
_entity_poly.pdbx_seq_one_letter_code
_entity_poly.pdbx_strand_id
1 'polypeptide(L)' 'MHGRMAIYTISGDARELARSAEEGMLPIFQAQTGFKSYSLVASGDELLSFSAW' A
#
# COMPACT_ATOMS: atom_id res chain seq x y z
N MET A 1 1.10 18.75 2.50
CA MET A 1 1.61 17.36 2.53
C MET A 1 0.44 16.51 2.99
N HIS A 2 -0.01 15.59 2.15
CA HIS A 2 -1.14 14.73 2.46
C HIS A 2 -0.64 13.29 2.54
N GLY A 3 -0.91 12.63 3.65
CA GLY A 3 -0.56 11.23 3.86
C GLY A 3 -1.80 10.44 4.22
N ARG A 4 -1.86 9.19 3.76
CA ARG A 4 -2.86 8.21 4.19
C ARG A 4 -2.13 7.04 4.80
N MET A 5 -2.62 6.60 5.96
CA MET A 5 -2.24 5.32 6.56
C MET A 5 -3.49 4.51 6.80
N ALA A 6 -3.48 3.25 6.39
CA ALA A 6 -4.54 2.29 6.66
C ALA A 6 -3.96 0.95 7.05
N ILE A 7 -4.65 0.27 7.96
CA ILE A 7 -4.31 -1.09 8.39
C ILE A 7 -5.50 -1.97 8.02
N TYR A 8 -5.21 -3.09 7.38
CA TYR A 8 -6.21 -4.08 7.00
C TYR A 8 -5.87 -5.40 7.68
N THR A 9 -6.87 -6.05 8.27
CA THR A 9 -6.81 -7.48 8.57
C THR A 9 -7.21 -8.23 7.31
N ILE A 10 -6.39 -9.20 6.90
CA ILE A 10 -6.54 -9.92 5.64
C ILE A 10 -6.51 -11.42 5.88
N SER A 11 -7.25 -12.15 5.06
CA SER A 11 -7.18 -13.61 4.99
C SER A 11 -6.20 -14.02 3.89
N GLY A 12 -5.28 -14.93 4.18
CA GLY A 12 -4.30 -15.46 3.22
C GLY A 12 -2.88 -14.96 3.46
N ASP A 13 -2.03 -15.08 2.44
CA ASP A 13 -0.63 -14.66 2.55
C ASP A 13 -0.50 -13.14 2.39
N ALA A 14 -0.22 -12.45 3.50
CA ALA A 14 -0.04 -11.01 3.54
C ALA A 14 1.10 -10.50 2.65
N ARG A 15 2.15 -11.29 2.42
CA ARG A 15 3.27 -10.91 1.54
C ARG A 15 2.88 -11.00 0.08
N GLU A 16 2.16 -12.05 -0.32
CA GLU A 16 1.65 -12.15 -1.69
C GLU A 16 0.64 -11.05 -2.00
N LEU A 17 -0.26 -10.78 -1.06
CA LEU A 17 -1.24 -9.69 -1.17
C LEU A 17 -0.55 -8.32 -1.21
N ALA A 18 0.47 -8.09 -0.38
CA ALA A 18 1.27 -6.86 -0.44
C ALA A 18 1.91 -6.67 -1.82
N ARG A 19 2.54 -7.72 -2.37
CA ARG A 19 3.16 -7.66 -3.70
C ARG A 19 2.14 -7.34 -4.78
N SER A 20 0.99 -8.02 -4.78
CA SER A 20 -0.07 -7.80 -5.77
C SER A 20 -0.66 -6.38 -5.66
N ALA A 21 -0.86 -5.89 -4.42
CA ALA A 21 -1.34 -4.54 -4.19
C ALA A 21 -0.30 -3.49 -4.59
N GLU A 22 0.99 -3.75 -4.43
CA GLU A 22 2.06 -2.88 -4.90
C GLU A 22 2.04 -2.76 -6.43
N GLU A 23 2.06 -3.89 -7.13
CA GLU A 23 2.05 -3.95 -8.60
C GLU A 23 0.81 -3.28 -9.21
N GLY A 24 -0.36 -3.41 -8.55
CA GLY A 24 -1.61 -2.81 -9.03
C GLY A 24 -1.77 -1.32 -8.69
N MET A 25 -1.43 -0.91 -7.47
CA MET A 25 -1.72 0.44 -6.98
C MET A 25 -0.61 1.45 -7.27
N LEU A 26 0.65 1.02 -7.32
CA LEU A 26 1.78 1.93 -7.54
C LEU A 26 1.64 2.72 -8.85
N PRO A 27 1.27 2.13 -10.00
CA PRO A 27 1.07 2.89 -11.24
C PRO A 27 -0.05 3.94 -11.14
N ILE A 28 -1.14 3.60 -10.42
CA ILE A 28 -2.27 4.52 -10.19
C ILE A 28 -1.80 5.72 -9.36
N PHE A 29 -1.03 5.49 -8.30
CA PHE A 29 -0.51 6.57 -7.47
C PHE A 29 0.53 7.42 -8.22
N GLN A 30 1.44 6.80 -8.98
CA GLN A 30 2.42 7.52 -9.80
C GLN A 30 1.78 8.45 -10.85
N ALA A 31 0.58 8.11 -11.34
CA ALA A 31 -0.17 8.96 -12.26
C ALA A 31 -0.81 10.19 -11.60
N GLN A 32 -0.91 10.24 -10.27
CA GLN A 32 -1.52 11.35 -9.54
C GLN A 32 -0.53 12.49 -9.33
N THR A 33 -0.97 13.73 -9.56
CA THR A 33 -0.15 14.91 -9.33
C THR A 33 0.29 15.00 -7.87
N GLY A 34 1.59 15.18 -7.67
CA GLY A 34 2.18 15.37 -6.34
C GLY A 34 2.52 14.08 -5.61
N PHE A 35 2.31 12.89 -6.19
CA PHE A 35 2.71 11.63 -5.54
C PHE A 35 4.19 11.61 -5.15
N LYS A 36 4.49 11.13 -3.94
CA LYS A 36 5.84 11.05 -3.38
C LYS A 36 6.26 9.65 -3.00
N SER A 37 5.38 8.90 -2.33
CA SER A 37 5.71 7.56 -1.87
C SER A 37 4.49 6.69 -1.65
N TYR A 38 4.70 5.39 -1.85
CA TYR A 38 3.78 4.33 -1.50
C TYR A 38 4.59 3.21 -0.84
N SER A 39 4.07 2.63 0.24
CA SER A 39 4.74 1.54 0.95
C SER A 39 3.70 0.60 1.55
N LEU A 40 4.02 -0.68 1.53
CA LEU A 40 3.23 -1.74 2.13
C LEU A 40 4.10 -2.53 3.11
N VAL A 41 3.55 -2.82 4.29
CA VAL A 41 4.21 -3.64 5.30
C VAL A 41 3.26 -4.75 5.70
N ALA A 42 3.67 -5.99 5.43
CA ALA A 42 2.94 -7.19 5.84
C ALA A 42 3.46 -7.69 7.19
N SER A 43 2.55 -7.96 8.13
CA SER A 43 2.86 -8.48 9.46
C SER A 43 1.77 -9.45 9.92
N GLY A 44 2.04 -10.76 9.88
CA GLY A 44 1.03 -11.77 10.21
C GLY A 44 -0.15 -11.71 9.24
N ASP A 45 -1.36 -11.48 9.77
CA ASP A 45 -2.60 -11.27 9.05
C ASP A 45 -2.95 -9.79 8.84
N GLU A 46 -2.00 -8.89 9.12
CA GLU A 46 -2.17 -7.45 8.92
C GLU A 46 -1.35 -6.94 7.73
N LEU A 47 -1.95 -6.01 7.00
CA LEU A 47 -1.31 -5.23 5.95
C LEU A 47 -1.45 -3.75 6.25
N LEU A 48 -0.32 -3.09 6.53
CA LEU A 48 -0.23 -1.64 6.62
C LEU A 48 0.05 -1.05 5.24
N SER A 49 -0.73 -0.05 4.87
CA SER A 49 -0.62 0.69 3.61
C SER A 49 -0.41 2.17 3.90
N PHE A 50 0.69 2.72 3.39
CA PHE A 50 1.03 4.13 3.50
C PHE A 50 1.20 4.76 2.12
N SER A 51 0.56 5.90 1.88
CA SER A 51 0.77 6.71 0.67
C SER A 51 0.89 8.20 1.00
N ALA A 52 1.70 8.91 0.23
CA ALA A 52 1.97 10.34 0.42
C ALA A 52 2.00 11.13 -0.90
N TRP A 53 1.51 12.37 -0.81
CA TRP A 53 1.54 13.41 -1.84
C TRP A 53 2.09 14.73 -1.27
#